data_AF-A0A6M3K726-F1
#
_entry.id   AF-A0A6M3K726-F1
#
_cell.length_a   1.000
_cell.length_b   1.000
_cell.length_c   1.000
_cell.angle_alpha   90.00
_cell.angle_beta   90.00
_cell.angle_gamma   90.00
#
_symmetry.space_group_name_H-M   'P 1'
#
loop_
_entity.id
_entity.type
_entity.pdbx_description
1 polymer ?
#
loop_
_entity_poly.entity_id
_entity_poly.type
_entity_poly.pdbx_seq_one_letter_code
_entity_poly.pdbx_strand_id
1 'polypeptide(L)'
;MNKYMTEVLKEMCKRVGGNYDRIVFSENEWWRVYSWTEEEEADFKVWFEEYLYNNTRARKELTTCGKSKKCIKQAVSEFLLQYSWRYR
;
A
#
# COMPACT_ATOMS: atom_id res chain seq x y z
N MET A 1 7.71 12.54 -2.77
CA MET A 1 7.34 11.12 -2.58
C MET A 1 8.40 10.25 -3.23
N ASN A 2 8.91 9.19 -2.58
CA ASN A 2 9.92 8.32 -3.20
C ASN A 2 9.27 7.37 -4.23
N LYS A 3 10.07 6.80 -5.14
CA LYS A 3 9.55 5.98 -6.24
C LYS A 3 8.81 4.72 -5.78
N TYR A 4 9.25 4.08 -4.70
CA TYR A 4 8.64 2.84 -4.21
C TYR A 4 7.29 3.13 -3.55
N MET A 5 7.15 4.27 -2.87
CA MET A 5 5.86 4.73 -2.34
C MET A 5 4.88 4.97 -3.50
N THR A 6 5.34 5.62 -4.58
CA THR A 6 4.52 5.79 -5.79
C THR A 6 4.13 4.45 -6.42
N GLU A 7 5.01 3.46 -6.48
CA GLU A 7 4.69 2.11 -6.96
C GLU A 7 3.59 1.44 -6.12
N VAL A 8 3.70 1.51 -4.79
CA VAL A 8 2.72 0.94 -3.85
C VAL A 8 1.36 1.62 -4.01
N LEU A 9 1.31 2.96 -4.06
CA LEU A 9 0.06 3.70 -4.24
C LEU A 9 -0.57 3.45 -5.61
N LYS A 10 0.22 3.27 -6.67
CA LYS A 10 -0.28 2.88 -7.99
C LYS A 10 -0.94 1.51 -7.95
N GLU A 11 -0.30 0.53 -7.31
CA GLU A 11 -0.91 -0.80 -7.17
C GLU A 11 -2.18 -0.75 -6.32
N MET A 12 -2.21 0.11 -5.29
CA MET A 12 -3.38 0.36 -4.47
C MET A 12 -4.57 0.92 -5.28
N CYS A 13 -4.31 1.85 -6.19
CA CYS A 13 -5.33 2.38 -7.12
C CYS A 13 -5.78 1.32 -8.11
N LYS A 14 -4.84 0.58 -8.70
CA LYS A 14 -5.11 -0.42 -9.73
C LYS A 14 -6.10 -1.49 -9.26
N ARG A 15 -5.98 -1.95 -8.01
CA ARG A 15 -6.87 -2.97 -7.43
C ARG A 15 -8.33 -2.55 -7.29
N VAL A 16 -8.58 -1.26 -7.14
CA VAL A 16 -9.94 -0.68 -7.07
C VAL A 16 -10.39 -0.12 -8.42
N GLY A 17 -9.67 -0.41 -9.51
CA GLY A 17 -9.93 0.16 -10.84
C GLY A 17 -9.70 1.68 -10.92
N GLY A 18 -8.98 2.24 -9.95
CA GLY A 18 -8.70 3.67 -9.83
C GLY A 18 -7.49 4.13 -10.65
N ASN A 19 -7.40 5.43 -10.88
CA ASN A 19 -6.29 6.05 -11.58
C ASN A 19 -5.46 6.90 -10.61
N TYR A 20 -4.21 6.49 -10.37
CA TYR A 20 -3.26 7.19 -9.49
C TYR A 20 -3.09 8.67 -9.87
N ASP A 21 -3.04 9.01 -11.16
CA ASP A 21 -2.80 10.37 -11.64
C ASP A 21 -3.99 11.31 -11.38
N ARG A 22 -5.14 10.77 -10.96
CA ARG A 22 -6.34 11.54 -10.58
C ARG A 22 -6.46 11.74 -9.07
N ILE A 23 -5.54 11.20 -8.28
CA ILE A 23 -5.59 11.26 -6.82
C ILE A 23 -4.45 12.13 -6.30
N VAL A 24 -4.79 13.10 -5.48
CA VAL A 24 -3.82 13.89 -4.72
C VAL A 24 -3.73 13.31 -3.31
N PHE A 25 -2.81 12.36 -3.10
CA PHE A 25 -2.64 11.65 -1.81
C PHE A 25 -2.22 12.53 -0.62
N SER A 26 -1.99 13.83 -0.84
CA SER A 26 -1.73 14.83 0.19
C SER A 26 -2.96 15.68 0.55
N GLU A 27 -4.06 15.58 -0.19
CA GLU A 27 -5.28 16.34 0.08
C GLU A 27 -6.12 15.70 1.19
N ASN A 28 -6.91 16.51 1.90
CA ASN A 28 -7.85 15.98 2.87
C ASN A 28 -8.88 15.06 2.17
N GLU A 29 -9.29 14.00 2.86
CA GLU A 29 -10.32 13.07 2.40
C GLU A 29 -9.97 12.24 1.14
N TRP A 30 -8.72 12.23 0.68
CA TRP A 30 -8.29 11.38 -0.46
C TRP A 30 -8.75 9.92 -0.31
N TRP A 31 -8.73 9.38 0.91
CA TRP A 31 -9.14 8.03 1.28
C TRP A 31 -10.63 7.72 1.01
N ARG A 32 -11.46 8.73 0.72
CA ARG A 32 -12.90 8.57 0.38
C ARG A 32 -13.17 8.36 -1.11
N VAL A 33 -12.19 8.66 -1.96
CA VAL A 33 -12.36 8.65 -3.43
C VAL A 33 -12.68 7.24 -3.94
N TYR A 34 -12.01 6.25 -3.37
CA TYR A 34 -12.24 4.84 -3.66
C TYR A 34 -12.57 4.07 -2.40
N SER A 35 -12.89 2.79 -2.56
CA SER A 35 -13.16 1.88 -1.46
C SER A 35 -12.66 0.48 -1.77
N TRP A 36 -12.31 -0.25 -0.73
CA TRP A 36 -11.97 -1.67 -0.78
C TRP A 36 -13.20 -2.55 -0.64
N THR A 37 -13.19 -3.71 -1.30
CA THR A 37 -13.76 -4.92 -0.70
C THR A 37 -12.73 -5.61 0.19
N GLU A 38 -13.19 -6.52 1.06
CA GLU A 38 -12.27 -7.33 1.87
C GLU A 38 -11.28 -8.12 1.00
N GLU A 39 -11.74 -8.63 -0.15
CA GLU A 39 -10.89 -9.37 -1.09
C GLU A 39 -9.84 -8.49 -1.75
N GLU A 40 -10.19 -7.26 -2.16
CA GLU A 40 -9.26 -6.32 -2.78
C GLU A 40 -8.14 -5.90 -1.82
N GLU A 41 -8.47 -5.59 -0.55
CA GLU A 41 -7.45 -5.26 0.44
C GLU A 41 -6.62 -6.50 0.83
N ALA A 42 -7.23 -7.69 0.92
CA ALA A 42 -6.51 -8.92 1.19
C ALA A 42 -5.50 -9.25 0.08
N ASP A 43 -5.89 -9.13 -1.19
CA ASP A 43 -4.99 -9.29 -2.32
C ASP A 43 -3.88 -8.23 -2.30
N PHE A 44 -4.20 -6.98 -1.92
CA PHE A 44 -3.21 -5.93 -1.72
C PHE A 44 -2.17 -6.27 -0.66
N LYS A 45 -2.61 -6.74 0.51
CA LYS A 45 -1.73 -7.15 1.60
C LYS A 45 -0.75 -8.22 1.14
N VAL A 46 -1.24 -9.28 0.50
CA VAL A 46 -0.39 -10.39 0.02
C VAL A 46 0.67 -9.88 -0.95
N TRP A 47 0.28 -9.11 -1.95
CA TRP A 47 1.23 -8.54 -2.90
C TRP A 47 2.23 -7.60 -2.24
N PHE A 48 1.80 -6.76 -1.30
CA PHE A 48 2.70 -5.79 -0.68
C PHE A 48 3.73 -6.49 0.22
N GLU A 49 3.31 -7.54 0.93
CA GLU A 49 4.21 -8.41 1.68
C GLU A 49 5.27 -9.06 0.77
N GLU A 50 4.85 -9.63 -0.37
CA GLU A 50 5.76 -10.23 -1.34
C GLU A 50 6.70 -9.21 -1.99
N TYR A 51 6.18 -8.04 -2.33
CA TYR A 51 6.93 -6.92 -2.89
C TYR A 51 8.04 -6.48 -1.92
N LEU A 52 7.72 -6.29 -0.63
CA LEU A 52 8.72 -5.94 0.38
C LEU A 52 9.68 -7.09 0.69
N TYR A 53 9.24 -8.34 0.60
CA TYR A 53 10.12 -9.50 0.81
C TYR A 53 11.19 -9.61 -0.27
N ASN A 54 10.78 -9.43 -1.53
CA ASN A 54 11.63 -9.60 -2.71
C ASN A 54 12.43 -8.34 -3.06
N ASN A 55 11.91 -7.14 -2.76
CA ASN A 55 12.58 -5.88 -3.07
C ASN A 55 13.25 -5.27 -1.82
N THR A 56 14.53 -5.59 -1.62
CA THR A 56 15.30 -5.11 -0.46
C THR A 56 15.44 -3.58 -0.42
N ARG A 57 15.47 -2.91 -1.58
CA ARG A 57 15.58 -1.44 -1.62
C ARG A 57 14.25 -0.80 -1.19
N ALA A 58 13.13 -1.26 -1.76
CA ALA A 58 11.81 -0.81 -1.32
C ALA A 58 11.58 -1.07 0.17
N ARG A 59 11.96 -2.25 0.67
CA ARG A 59 11.85 -2.57 2.10
C ARG A 59 12.63 -1.61 2.99
N LYS A 60 13.87 -1.27 2.63
CA LYS A 60 14.69 -0.31 3.39
C LYS A 60 14.17 1.13 3.32
N GLU A 61 13.52 1.52 2.22
CA GLU A 61 13.01 2.87 2.04
C GLU A 61 11.62 3.09 2.63
N LEU A 62 10.76 2.05 2.61
CA LEU A 62 9.38 2.14 3.07
C LEU A 62 9.19 1.70 4.51
N THR A 63 10.15 0.94 5.07
CA THR A 63 10.03 0.34 6.40
C THR A 63 11.38 0.36 7.11
N THR A 64 11.38 0.27 8.43
CA THR A 64 12.58 -0.03 9.23
C THR A 64 12.81 -1.53 9.39
N CYS A 65 12.03 -2.36 8.69
CA CYS A 65 11.97 -3.80 8.90
C CYS A 65 13.09 -4.58 8.19
N GLY A 66 13.54 -5.64 8.85
CA GLY A 66 14.35 -6.70 8.23
C GLY A 66 13.52 -7.63 7.33
N LYS A 67 14.16 -8.65 6.73
CA LYS A 67 13.51 -9.61 5.80
C LYS A 67 12.59 -10.64 6.51
N SER A 68 12.38 -10.52 7.81
CA SER A 68 11.49 -11.41 8.56
C SER A 68 10.04 -11.27 8.07
N LYS A 69 9.38 -12.40 7.79
CA LYS A 69 7.94 -12.41 7.42
C LYS A 69 7.09 -11.70 8.46
N LYS A 70 7.34 -11.91 9.75
CA LYS A 70 6.59 -11.25 10.83
C LYS A 70 6.74 -9.73 10.78
N CYS A 71 7.95 -9.23 10.55
CA CYS A 71 8.21 -7.79 10.47
C CYS A 71 7.52 -7.17 9.25
N ILE A 72 7.63 -7.82 8.09
CA ILE A 72 7.00 -7.34 6.85
C ILE A 72 5.48 -7.28 7.00
N LYS A 73 4.86 -8.32 7.55
CA LYS A 73 3.40 -8.33 7.85
C LYS A 73 2.99 -7.16 8.72
N GLN A 74 3.76 -6.90 9.78
CA GLN A 74 3.50 -5.78 10.67
C GLN A 74 3.63 -4.43 9.94
N ALA A 75 4.69 -4.23 9.16
CA ALA A 75 4.89 -3.01 8.39
C ALA A 75 3.78 -2.76 7.35
N VAL A 76 3.28 -3.82 6.70
CA VAL A 76 2.15 -3.73 5.77
C VAL A 76 0.87 -3.34 6.49
N SER A 77 0.60 -3.92 7.67
CA SER A 77 -0.55 -3.53 8.49
C SER A 77 -0.45 -2.09 8.97
N GLU A 78 0.72 -1.64 9.43
CA GLU A 78 0.97 -0.25 9.83
C GLU A 78 0.77 0.72 8.66
N PHE A 79 1.22 0.35 7.46
CA PHE A 79 0.98 1.12 6.26
C PHE A 79 -0.51 1.30 6.00
N LEU A 80 -1.30 0.22 6.03
CA LEU A 80 -2.74 0.27 5.74
C LEU A 80 -3.54 1.03 6.81
N LEU A 81 -3.06 1.09 8.06
CA LEU A 81 -3.67 1.96 9.07
C LEU A 81 -3.50 3.45 8.73
N GLN A 82 -2.44 3.83 8.02
CA GLN A 82 -2.15 5.22 7.66
C GLN A 82 -2.61 5.58 6.24
N TYR A 83 -2.50 4.62 5.32
CA TYR A 83 -2.70 4.78 3.88
C TYR A 83 -3.54 3.61 3.36
N SER A 84 -4.87 3.76 3.43
CA SER A 84 -5.81 2.80 2.88
C SER A 84 -7.09 3.49 2.42
N TRP A 85 -7.85 2.80 1.56
CA TRP A 85 -9.22 3.20 1.22
C TRP A 85 -10.18 2.80 2.34
N ARG A 86 -11.34 3.45 2.41
CA ARG A 86 -12.45 2.96 3.23
C ARG A 86 -13.00 1.65 2.66
N TYR A 87 -13.74 0.89 3.46
CA TYR A 87 -14.51 -0.25 2.95
C TYR A 87 -15.83 0.19 2.30
N ARG A 88 -16.33 -0.57 1.32
CA ARG A 88 -17.68 -0.46 0.75
C ARG A 88 -18.57 -1.62 1.14
#